data_AF-A0A537W8V2-F1
#
_entry.id   AF-A0A537W8V2-F1
#
_cell.length_a   1.000
_cell.length_b   1.000
_cell.length_c   1.000
_cell.angle_alpha   90.00
_cell.angle_beta   90.00
_cell.angle_gamma   90.00
#
_symmetry.space_group_name_H-M   'P 1'
#
loop_
_entity.id
_entity.type
_entity.pdbx_description
1 polymer ?
#
loop_
_entity_poly.entity_id
_entity_poly.type
_entity_poly.pdbx_seq_one_letter_code
_entity_poly.pdbx_strand_id
1 'polypeptide(L)'
;MGDTVEVWPVNSSGVRTTTTPLASIPITDGSEAGGAWGPVAAKAGQRYEFALVQPARTIHVYKEPFARSDYAIRLLGSVAIENYTGKNPGSSGAVMIRYEEYWGNQPGENDELLVNGLNVCTAALCPWEKEVNAFFAFNWEGKEESTLNEDPVLSKPPFLQGAQVYIPAATPPNATVAYQLNSRNGGGLRTLNIPNWEGTTSQVEIFWNDFESLSF
;
A
#
# COMPACT_ATOMS: atom_id res chain seq x y z
N MET A 1 -0.01 16.20 -19.26
CA MET A 1 0.04 14.80 -19.76
C MET A 1 -0.64 13.96 -18.71
N GLY A 2 -1.61 13.13 -19.11
CA GLY A 2 -2.41 12.34 -18.18
C GLY A 2 -1.63 11.14 -17.64
N ASP A 3 -1.99 10.74 -16.44
CA ASP A 3 -1.44 9.56 -15.78
C ASP A 3 -1.85 8.28 -16.55
N THR A 4 -1.04 7.22 -16.46
CA THR A 4 -1.28 5.93 -17.11
C THR A 4 -1.35 4.82 -16.08
N VAL A 5 -2.32 3.93 -16.19
CA VAL A 5 -2.36 2.69 -15.40
C VAL A 5 -1.72 1.58 -16.21
N GLU A 6 -0.63 1.03 -15.69
CA GLU A 6 -0.04 -0.21 -16.19
C GLU A 6 -0.38 -1.37 -15.26
N VAL A 7 -0.77 -2.51 -15.83
CA VAL A 7 -1.08 -3.73 -15.07
C VAL A 7 0.00 -4.77 -15.33
N TRP A 8 0.70 -5.19 -14.30
CA TRP A 8 1.84 -6.09 -14.40
C TRP A 8 1.60 -7.38 -13.63
N PRO A 9 1.70 -8.58 -14.24
CA PRO A 9 1.74 -9.81 -13.47
C PRO A 9 3.04 -9.85 -12.65
N VAL A 10 2.93 -10.22 -11.37
CA VAL A 10 4.07 -10.31 -10.45
C VAL A 10 4.20 -11.70 -9.82
N ASN A 11 5.42 -12.06 -9.46
CA ASN A 11 5.70 -13.30 -8.72
C ASN A 11 5.42 -13.16 -7.22
N SER A 12 5.74 -14.20 -6.44
CA SER A 12 5.56 -14.21 -4.99
C SER A 12 6.36 -13.15 -4.23
N SER A 13 7.44 -12.61 -4.82
CA SER A 13 8.25 -11.51 -4.27
C SER A 13 7.77 -10.12 -4.74
N GLY A 14 6.70 -10.06 -5.54
CA GLY A 14 6.17 -8.80 -6.09
C GLY A 14 6.94 -8.28 -7.31
N VAL A 15 7.89 -9.04 -7.85
CA VAL A 15 8.66 -8.67 -9.04
C VAL A 15 7.86 -9.01 -10.31
N ARG A 16 7.83 -8.07 -11.26
CA ARG A 16 7.18 -8.22 -12.57
C ARG A 16 7.72 -9.45 -13.31
N THR A 17 6.83 -10.28 -13.86
CA THR A 17 7.21 -11.52 -14.56
C THR A 17 7.29 -11.37 -16.07
N THR A 18 6.99 -10.20 -16.59
CA THR A 18 7.00 -9.86 -18.02
C THR A 18 7.81 -8.59 -18.26
N THR A 19 8.26 -8.38 -19.50
CA THR A 19 9.00 -7.18 -19.91
C THR A 19 8.10 -6.06 -20.42
N THR A 20 6.83 -6.36 -20.71
CA THR A 20 5.76 -5.41 -21.05
C THR A 20 4.56 -5.62 -20.13
N PRO A 21 3.77 -4.57 -19.84
CA PRO A 21 2.58 -4.74 -19.01
C PRO A 21 1.53 -5.57 -19.75
N LEU A 22 0.66 -6.24 -18.99
CA LEU A 22 -0.54 -6.90 -19.52
C LEU A 22 -1.49 -5.89 -20.17
N ALA A 23 -1.59 -4.69 -19.59
CA ALA A 23 -2.35 -3.57 -20.11
C ALA A 23 -1.65 -2.25 -19.74
N SER A 24 -1.70 -1.27 -20.63
CA SER A 24 -1.26 0.11 -20.38
C SER A 24 -2.35 1.03 -20.89
N ILE A 25 -2.99 1.75 -19.97
CA ILE A 25 -4.25 2.46 -20.22
C ILE A 25 -4.09 3.90 -19.74
N PRO A 26 -4.17 4.91 -20.65
CA PRO A 26 -4.20 6.29 -20.22
C PRO A 26 -5.48 6.56 -19.43
N ILE A 27 -5.36 7.26 -18.31
CA ILE A 27 -6.53 7.67 -17.54
C ILE A 27 -7.26 8.75 -18.34
N THR A 28 -8.51 8.47 -18.68
CA THR A 28 -9.37 9.37 -19.46
C THR A 28 -10.16 10.27 -18.51
N ASP A 29 -10.20 11.57 -18.83
CA ASP A 29 -10.85 12.64 -18.07
C ASP A 29 -10.26 12.90 -16.66
N GLY A 30 -9.21 13.72 -16.62
CA GLY A 30 -8.62 14.24 -15.37
C GLY A 30 -9.08 15.65 -15.01
N SER A 31 -10.19 16.13 -15.59
CA SER A 31 -10.58 17.54 -15.48
C SER A 31 -11.18 17.92 -14.12
N GLU A 32 -11.69 16.95 -13.34
CA GLU A 32 -12.30 17.25 -12.03
C GLU A 32 -11.83 16.41 -10.83
N ALA A 33 -11.44 15.13 -10.95
CA ALA A 33 -11.01 14.34 -9.77
C ALA A 33 -10.36 12.96 -10.08
N GLY A 34 -9.76 12.78 -11.25
CA GLY A 34 -9.29 11.45 -11.73
C GLY A 34 -10.27 10.84 -12.73
N GLY A 35 -9.92 9.67 -13.28
CA GLY A 35 -10.57 9.15 -14.48
C GLY A 35 -10.74 7.63 -14.52
N ALA A 36 -11.54 7.17 -15.49
CA ALA A 36 -11.81 5.75 -15.69
C ALA A 36 -10.62 5.04 -16.36
N TRP A 37 -10.42 3.78 -15.97
CA TRP A 37 -9.46 2.86 -16.59
C TRP A 37 -10.06 1.45 -16.68
N GLY A 38 -9.48 0.62 -17.54
CA GLY A 38 -10.01 -0.71 -17.86
C GLY A 38 -11.08 -0.69 -18.96
N PRO A 39 -11.74 -1.82 -19.21
CA PRO A 39 -11.58 -3.12 -18.54
C PRO A 39 -10.23 -3.81 -18.85
N VAL A 40 -9.81 -4.74 -18.00
CA VAL A 40 -8.62 -5.59 -18.22
C VAL A 40 -8.99 -7.05 -17.99
N ALA A 41 -8.67 -7.92 -18.95
CA ALA A 41 -8.81 -9.36 -18.78
C ALA A 41 -7.63 -9.89 -17.94
N ALA A 42 -7.91 -10.35 -16.72
CA ALA A 42 -6.91 -10.85 -15.78
C ALA A 42 -7.18 -12.31 -15.38
N LYS A 43 -6.16 -12.98 -14.83
CA LYS A 43 -6.25 -14.37 -14.36
C LYS A 43 -6.59 -14.42 -12.88
N ALA A 44 -7.61 -15.20 -12.50
CA ALA A 44 -7.93 -15.43 -11.10
C ALA A 44 -6.75 -16.05 -10.34
N GLY A 45 -6.53 -15.61 -9.09
CA GLY A 45 -5.43 -16.07 -8.23
C GLY A 45 -4.03 -15.56 -8.64
N GLN A 46 -3.88 -14.87 -9.76
CA GLN A 46 -2.63 -14.23 -10.15
C GLN A 46 -2.47 -12.91 -9.37
N ARG A 47 -1.27 -12.67 -8.85
CA ARG A 47 -0.91 -11.36 -8.27
C ARG A 47 -0.55 -10.37 -9.37
N TYR A 48 -0.99 -9.14 -9.18
CA TYR A 48 -0.70 -8.03 -10.07
C TYR A 48 -0.16 -6.82 -9.28
N GLU A 49 0.71 -6.07 -9.92
CA GLU A 49 1.01 -4.67 -9.60
C GLU A 49 0.17 -3.80 -10.53
N PHE A 50 -0.51 -2.80 -9.98
CA PHE A 50 -1.10 -1.70 -10.74
C PHE A 50 -0.20 -0.49 -10.57
N ALA A 51 0.61 -0.18 -11.59
CA ALA A 51 1.48 0.97 -11.59
C ALA A 51 0.74 2.17 -12.16
N LEU A 52 0.43 3.15 -11.31
CA LEU A 52 -0.08 4.45 -11.73
C LEU A 52 1.13 5.34 -12.05
N VAL A 53 1.46 5.43 -13.34
CA VAL A 53 2.61 6.17 -13.86
C VAL A 53 2.21 7.63 -14.06
N GLN A 54 2.81 8.51 -13.27
CA GLN A 54 2.59 9.95 -13.31
C GLN A 54 3.90 10.65 -13.72
N PRO A 55 3.85 11.91 -14.19
CA PRO A 55 5.06 12.62 -14.63
C PRO A 55 6.16 12.74 -13.55
N ALA A 56 5.78 12.83 -12.28
CA ALA A 56 6.72 13.02 -11.18
C ALA A 56 7.17 11.69 -10.54
N ARG A 57 6.23 10.76 -10.35
CA ARG A 57 6.40 9.54 -9.54
C ARG A 57 5.54 8.41 -10.08
N THR A 58 5.89 7.18 -9.73
CA THR A 58 5.02 6.01 -9.97
C THR A 58 4.42 5.54 -8.64
N ILE A 59 3.10 5.36 -8.60
CA ILE A 59 2.44 4.71 -7.47
C ILE A 59 2.29 3.22 -7.79
N HIS A 60 2.91 2.38 -6.96
CA HIS A 60 2.89 0.93 -7.12
C HIS A 60 1.83 0.36 -6.17
N VAL A 61 0.66 0.03 -6.73
CA VAL A 61 -0.47 -0.50 -5.97
C VAL A 61 -0.47 -2.02 -6.03
N TYR A 62 -0.47 -2.64 -4.85
CA TYR A 62 -0.57 -4.09 -4.68
C TYR A 62 -1.84 -4.44 -3.93
N LYS A 63 -2.55 -5.46 -4.42
CA LYS A 63 -3.75 -6.00 -3.79
C LYS A 63 -3.59 -7.50 -3.61
N GLU A 64 -4.38 -8.09 -2.72
CA GLU A 64 -4.51 -9.54 -2.66
C GLU A 64 -5.11 -10.10 -3.97
N PRO A 65 -4.83 -11.37 -4.32
CA PRO A 65 -5.29 -11.94 -5.59
C PRO A 65 -6.81 -11.91 -5.75
N PHE A 66 -7.28 -11.56 -6.95
CA PHE A 66 -8.70 -11.56 -7.26
C PHE A 66 -9.22 -12.99 -7.51
N ALA A 67 -10.33 -13.36 -6.87
CA ALA A 67 -10.99 -14.64 -7.08
C ALA A 67 -12.10 -14.59 -8.15
N ARG A 68 -12.54 -13.40 -8.54
CA ARG A 68 -13.65 -13.14 -9.47
C ARG A 68 -13.46 -11.80 -10.19
N SER A 69 -14.32 -11.51 -11.16
CA SER A 69 -14.39 -10.18 -11.76
C SER A 69 -14.70 -9.11 -10.70
N ASP A 70 -14.00 -7.98 -10.79
CA ASP A 70 -14.19 -6.82 -9.93
C ASP A 70 -14.34 -5.56 -10.81
N TYR A 71 -15.45 -4.84 -10.63
CA TYR A 71 -15.80 -3.64 -11.39
C TYR A 71 -15.65 -2.35 -10.55
N ALA A 72 -15.16 -2.48 -9.31
CA ALA A 72 -15.08 -1.41 -8.33
C ALA A 72 -13.65 -1.10 -7.88
N ILE A 73 -12.63 -1.60 -8.58
CA ILE A 73 -11.24 -1.28 -8.27
C ILE A 73 -11.02 0.24 -8.32
N ARG A 74 -10.47 0.78 -7.24
CA ARG A 74 -10.02 2.17 -7.13
C ARG A 74 -8.52 2.18 -6.87
N LEU A 75 -7.83 3.09 -7.55
CA LEU A 75 -6.43 3.41 -7.37
C LEU A 75 -6.41 4.86 -6.88
N LEU A 76 -5.86 5.10 -5.69
CA LEU A 76 -5.82 6.42 -5.11
C LEU A 76 -4.49 7.07 -5.49
N GLY A 77 -4.48 8.40 -5.56
CA GLY A 77 -3.28 9.16 -5.90
C GLY A 77 -3.39 10.57 -5.36
N SER A 78 -2.29 11.11 -4.86
CA SER A 78 -2.18 12.46 -4.33
C SER A 78 -0.72 12.89 -4.33
N VAL A 79 -0.37 13.77 -5.28
CA VAL A 79 0.97 14.33 -5.43
C VAL A 79 1.49 14.93 -4.10
N ALA A 80 0.61 15.54 -3.30
CA ALA A 80 0.99 16.11 -2.01
C ALA A 80 1.38 15.03 -0.98
N ILE A 81 0.60 13.95 -0.90
CA ILE A 81 0.88 12.84 0.02
C ILE A 81 2.13 12.09 -0.43
N GLU A 82 2.23 11.73 -1.71
CA GLU A 82 3.39 11.02 -2.28
C GLU A 82 4.70 11.78 -2.05
N ASN A 83 4.68 13.11 -2.26
CA ASN A 83 5.86 13.93 -1.98
C ASN A 83 6.19 13.98 -0.50
N TYR A 84 5.19 13.94 0.38
CA TYR A 84 5.40 13.99 1.83
C TYR A 84 5.92 12.66 2.38
N THR A 85 5.36 11.54 1.94
CA THR A 85 5.73 10.19 2.38
C THR A 85 7.05 9.74 1.76
N GLY A 86 7.35 10.21 0.56
CA GLY A 86 8.55 9.90 -0.22
C GLY A 86 9.64 10.98 -0.20
N LYS A 87 9.70 11.81 0.85
CA LYS A 87 10.60 12.97 0.91
C LYS A 87 12.06 12.66 1.24
N ASN A 88 12.35 11.51 1.87
CA ASN A 88 13.68 11.15 2.35
C ASN A 88 14.29 10.05 1.48
N PRO A 89 15.41 10.32 0.76
CA PRO A 89 16.07 9.34 -0.10
C PRO A 89 16.51 8.07 0.63
N GLY A 90 16.56 6.95 -0.09
CA GLY A 90 17.00 5.67 0.47
C GLY A 90 15.96 5.00 1.35
N SER A 91 14.75 5.57 1.44
CA SER A 91 13.64 4.97 2.18
C SER A 91 12.36 4.91 1.34
N SER A 92 11.59 3.84 1.52
CA SER A 92 10.29 3.67 0.87
C SER A 92 9.21 4.42 1.65
N GLY A 93 8.28 5.03 0.92
CA GLY A 93 7.01 5.50 1.48
C GLY A 93 5.92 4.49 1.17
N ALA A 94 5.20 4.03 2.19
CA ALA A 94 4.15 3.03 2.03
C ALA A 94 2.86 3.42 2.77
N VAL A 95 1.71 3.01 2.21
CA VAL A 95 0.42 3.05 2.88
C VAL A 95 -0.26 1.70 2.79
N MET A 96 -0.78 1.22 3.91
CA MET A 96 -1.53 -0.03 4.02
C MET A 96 -3.00 0.31 4.30
N ILE A 97 -3.86 0.00 3.35
CA ILE A 97 -5.28 0.36 3.33
C ILE A 97 -6.12 -0.90 3.53
N ARG A 98 -7.09 -0.82 4.44
CA ARG A 98 -8.15 -1.81 4.61
C ARG A 98 -9.46 -1.07 4.90
N TYR A 99 -10.53 -1.40 4.20
CA TYR A 99 -11.87 -0.87 4.47
C TYR A 99 -12.58 -1.62 5.60
N GLU A 100 -11.80 -1.93 6.63
CA GLU A 100 -12.18 -2.39 7.95
C GLU A 100 -11.11 -1.83 8.89
N GLU A 101 -11.51 -1.11 9.93
CA GLU A 101 -10.59 -0.31 10.77
C GLU A 101 -9.54 -1.20 11.42
N TYR A 102 -8.27 -0.81 11.44
CA TYR A 102 -7.25 -1.47 12.23
C TYR A 102 -7.39 -1.10 13.70
N TRP A 103 -7.41 -2.10 14.59
CA TRP A 103 -7.44 -1.89 16.03
C TRP A 103 -6.17 -2.44 16.69
N GLY A 104 -5.59 -1.65 17.58
CA GLY A 104 -4.41 -2.02 18.38
C GLY A 104 -4.65 -1.91 19.89
N ASN A 105 -5.81 -1.45 20.34
CA ASN A 105 -6.14 -1.22 21.76
C ASN A 105 -7.37 -1.99 22.28
N GLN A 106 -7.90 -2.97 21.54
CA GLN A 106 -9.04 -3.80 21.95
C GLN A 106 -8.56 -5.19 22.44
N PRO A 107 -8.71 -5.51 23.74
CA PRO A 107 -8.31 -6.81 24.27
C PRO A 107 -8.99 -7.98 23.54
N GLY A 108 -8.19 -8.84 22.90
CA GLY A 108 -8.68 -10.00 22.14
C GLY A 108 -9.11 -9.71 20.70
N GLU A 109 -9.15 -8.44 20.30
CA GLU A 109 -9.69 -7.98 19.01
C GLU A 109 -8.70 -7.05 18.30
N ASN A 110 -7.39 -7.22 18.55
CA ASN A 110 -6.36 -6.43 17.91
C ASN A 110 -5.92 -7.06 16.59
N ASP A 111 -5.70 -6.22 15.58
CA ASP A 111 -4.95 -6.57 14.38
C ASP A 111 -3.44 -6.45 14.66
N GLU A 112 -2.64 -7.22 13.93
CA GLU A 112 -1.21 -6.96 13.77
C GLU A 112 -0.93 -6.57 12.33
N LEU A 113 -0.53 -5.32 12.13
CA LEU A 113 -0.09 -4.81 10.83
C LEU A 113 1.43 -4.71 10.85
N LEU A 114 2.10 -5.50 10.02
CA LEU A 114 3.54 -5.70 10.10
C LEU A 114 4.26 -5.20 8.86
N VAL A 115 5.41 -4.55 9.07
CA VAL A 115 6.37 -4.18 8.03
C VAL A 115 7.69 -4.86 8.36
N ASN A 116 8.11 -5.85 7.56
CA ASN A 116 9.26 -6.72 7.84
C ASN A 116 9.22 -7.32 9.27
N GLY A 117 8.03 -7.71 9.73
CA GLY A 117 7.82 -8.25 11.07
C GLY A 117 7.71 -7.22 12.21
N LEU A 118 7.95 -5.92 11.95
CA LEU A 118 7.69 -4.87 12.93
C LEU A 118 6.18 -4.56 12.97
N ASN A 119 5.51 -4.80 14.10
CA ASN A 119 4.11 -4.41 14.26
C ASN A 119 4.00 -2.87 14.38
N VAL A 120 3.40 -2.24 13.40
CA VAL A 120 3.19 -0.79 13.35
C VAL A 120 1.84 -0.38 13.93
N CYS A 121 0.90 -1.31 14.07
CA CYS A 121 -0.42 -1.06 14.63
C CYS A 121 -0.44 -1.33 16.13
N THR A 122 0.06 -0.35 16.89
CA THR A 122 0.13 -0.42 18.35
C THR A 122 -1.14 0.17 18.98
N ALA A 123 -1.32 0.00 20.30
CA ALA A 123 -2.43 0.63 21.03
C ALA A 123 -2.45 2.16 20.90
N ALA A 124 -1.28 2.80 20.74
CA ALA A 124 -1.19 4.25 20.58
C ALA A 124 -1.45 4.71 19.14
N LEU A 125 -1.10 3.89 18.14
CA LEU A 125 -1.19 4.26 16.72
C LEU A 125 -2.48 3.77 16.05
N CYS A 126 -3.10 2.72 16.57
CA CYS A 126 -4.38 2.21 16.09
C CYS A 126 -5.43 2.14 17.21
N PRO A 127 -5.71 3.22 17.95
CA PRO A 127 -6.81 3.19 18.89
C PRO A 127 -8.12 3.04 18.12
N TRP A 128 -9.05 2.19 18.61
CA TRP A 128 -10.34 1.95 17.94
C TRP A 128 -11.10 3.24 17.67
N GLU A 129 -10.97 4.24 18.55
CA GLU A 129 -11.59 5.56 18.44
C GLU A 129 -11.13 6.37 17.24
N LYS A 130 -9.96 6.06 16.68
CA LYS A 130 -9.40 6.75 15.50
C LYS A 130 -9.88 6.15 14.19
N GLU A 131 -10.48 4.95 14.24
CA GLU A 131 -11.07 4.28 13.09
C GLU A 131 -10.08 4.17 11.92
N VAL A 132 -8.84 3.73 12.17
CA VAL A 132 -7.77 3.77 11.17
C VAL A 132 -8.05 2.81 10.00
N ASN A 133 -8.36 3.31 8.81
CA ASN A 133 -8.46 2.49 7.58
C ASN A 133 -7.18 2.52 6.74
N ALA A 134 -6.35 3.55 6.89
CA ALA A 134 -5.10 3.70 6.14
C ALA A 134 -3.93 4.04 7.08
N PHE A 135 -2.94 3.16 7.10
CA PHE A 135 -1.73 3.34 7.90
C PHE A 135 -0.53 3.66 7.00
N PHE A 136 0.06 4.83 7.17
CA PHE A 136 1.27 5.28 6.50
C PHE A 136 2.51 4.86 7.31
N ALA A 137 3.38 4.07 6.69
CA ALA A 137 4.68 3.70 7.22
C ALA A 137 5.76 4.31 6.32
N PHE A 138 6.47 5.31 6.85
CA PHE A 138 7.49 6.02 6.08
C PHE A 138 8.47 6.73 7.02
N ASN A 139 9.64 7.07 6.47
CA ASN A 139 10.68 7.77 7.19
C ASN A 139 10.36 9.27 7.27
N TRP A 140 9.44 9.69 8.15
CA TRP A 140 9.07 11.10 8.25
C TRP A 140 10.10 11.95 9.00
N GLU A 141 10.86 11.34 9.93
CA GLU A 141 11.93 11.98 10.73
C GLU A 141 13.24 12.14 9.96
N GLY A 142 13.40 11.45 8.82
CA GLY A 142 14.66 11.47 8.06
C GLY A 142 15.80 10.73 8.75
N LYS A 143 15.50 9.67 9.49
CA LYS A 143 16.47 8.82 10.20
C LYS A 143 16.35 7.37 9.78
N GLU A 144 17.47 6.65 9.80
CA GLU A 144 17.52 5.23 9.49
C GLU A 144 17.07 4.35 10.68
N GLU A 145 15.98 4.73 11.34
CA GLU A 145 15.43 4.07 12.52
C GLU A 145 13.90 4.10 12.51
N SER A 146 13.28 3.00 12.94
CA SER A 146 11.83 2.90 13.13
C SER A 146 11.49 3.11 14.61
N THR A 147 11.18 4.35 14.98
CA THR A 147 10.82 4.73 16.37
C THR A 147 9.33 4.55 16.66
N LEU A 148 8.50 4.35 15.63
CA LEU A 148 7.04 4.34 15.71
C LEU A 148 6.44 5.64 16.27
N ASN A 149 7.19 6.74 16.26
CA ASN A 149 6.65 8.05 16.59
C ASN A 149 5.55 8.44 15.59
N GLU A 150 4.42 8.90 16.11
CA GLU A 150 3.28 9.36 15.31
C GLU A 150 3.70 10.49 14.35
N ASP A 151 3.29 10.37 13.09
CA ASP A 151 3.51 11.42 12.10
C ASP A 151 2.60 12.64 12.40
N PRO A 152 3.12 13.88 12.45
CA PRO A 152 2.35 15.04 12.86
C PRO A 152 1.38 15.61 11.80
N VAL A 153 1.32 15.02 10.60
CA VAL A 153 0.54 15.55 9.46
C VAL A 153 -0.58 14.59 9.07
N LEU A 154 -0.24 13.40 8.60
CA LEU A 154 -1.16 12.36 8.14
C LEU A 154 -1.90 11.66 9.27
N SER A 155 -1.49 11.85 10.52
CA SER A 155 -2.22 11.31 11.68
C SER A 155 -3.33 12.24 12.19
N LYS A 156 -3.52 13.43 11.58
CA LYS A 156 -4.57 14.40 11.96
C LYS A 156 -5.91 14.17 11.26
N PRO A 157 -5.98 13.85 9.96
CA PRO A 157 -7.25 13.55 9.30
C PRO A 157 -7.90 12.30 9.89
N PRO A 158 -9.24 12.16 9.79
CA PRO A 158 -9.92 10.95 10.20
C PRO A 158 -9.47 9.75 9.35
N PHE A 159 -9.56 8.55 9.91
CA PHE A 159 -9.26 7.27 9.24
C PHE A 159 -7.79 7.06 8.81
N LEU A 160 -6.92 8.06 9.00
CA LEU A 160 -5.51 8.00 8.65
C LEU A 160 -4.63 7.95 9.90
N GLN A 161 -3.60 7.13 9.86
CA GLN A 161 -2.51 7.12 10.82
C GLN A 161 -1.18 7.13 10.08
N GLY A 162 -0.17 7.85 10.58
CA GLY A 162 1.21 7.71 10.12
C GLY A 162 2.18 7.46 11.27
N ALA A 163 3.28 6.77 11.00
CA ALA A 163 4.34 6.57 11.99
C ALA A 163 5.73 6.55 11.34
N GLN A 164 6.75 6.86 12.15
CA GLN A 164 8.16 6.77 11.76
C GLN A 164 8.53 5.30 11.56
N VAL A 165 8.68 4.93 10.29
CA VAL A 165 9.13 3.60 9.89
C VAL A 165 10.18 3.76 8.80
N TYR A 166 11.42 3.39 9.10
CA TYR A 166 12.48 3.35 8.11
C TYR A 166 12.42 2.03 7.34
N ILE A 167 12.11 2.13 6.05
CA ILE A 167 12.08 1.00 5.11
C ILE A 167 13.20 1.23 4.09
N PRO A 168 14.34 0.53 4.14
CA PRO A 168 15.44 0.74 3.19
C PRO A 168 14.99 0.52 1.74
N ALA A 169 15.32 1.45 0.85
CA ALA A 169 14.89 1.43 -0.55
C ALA A 169 16.04 1.70 -1.53
N ALA A 170 15.82 1.35 -2.81
CA ALA A 170 16.83 1.50 -3.85
C ALA A 170 16.22 1.72 -5.25
N THR A 171 17.01 2.31 -6.15
CA THR A 171 16.70 2.39 -7.59
C THR A 171 17.85 1.77 -8.40
N PRO A 172 17.62 0.68 -9.16
CA PRO A 172 16.43 -0.16 -9.13
C PRO A 172 16.25 -0.86 -7.77
N PRO A 173 15.03 -1.34 -7.42
CA PRO A 173 14.83 -2.14 -6.22
C PRO A 173 15.77 -3.34 -6.18
N ASN A 174 16.35 -3.62 -5.01
CA ASN A 174 17.34 -4.67 -4.80
C ASN A 174 16.98 -5.61 -3.63
N ALA A 175 15.86 -5.35 -2.96
CA ALA A 175 15.36 -6.15 -1.87
C ALA A 175 13.83 -6.23 -1.92
N THR A 176 13.26 -6.98 -0.98
CA THR A 176 11.83 -7.16 -0.82
C THR A 176 11.42 -6.69 0.57
N VAL A 177 10.31 -5.97 0.64
CA VAL A 177 9.63 -5.58 1.87
C VAL A 177 8.43 -6.51 2.04
N ALA A 178 8.33 -7.14 3.20
CA ALA A 178 7.18 -7.95 3.58
C ALA A 178 6.17 -7.06 4.32
N TYR A 179 5.02 -6.80 3.71
CA TYR A 179 3.87 -6.23 4.38
C TYR A 179 2.94 -7.36 4.79
N GLN A 180 2.47 -7.35 6.03
CA GLN A 180 1.69 -8.46 6.56
C GLN A 180 0.54 -7.98 7.41
N LEU A 181 -0.56 -8.73 7.40
CA LEU A 181 -1.73 -8.48 8.21
C LEU A 181 -2.13 -9.79 8.91
N ASN A 182 -2.10 -9.77 10.23
CA ASN A 182 -2.79 -10.75 11.07
C ASN A 182 -4.08 -10.09 11.56
N SER A 183 -5.20 -10.46 10.96
CA SER A 183 -6.48 -9.82 11.23
C SER A 183 -7.09 -10.35 12.52
N ARG A 184 -7.77 -9.48 13.27
CA ARG A 184 -8.57 -9.88 14.43
C ARG A 184 -9.64 -10.92 14.10
N ASN A 185 -10.14 -10.90 12.87
CA ASN A 185 -11.18 -11.82 12.38
C ASN A 185 -10.64 -13.21 11.98
N GLY A 186 -9.34 -13.47 12.14
CA GLY A 186 -8.71 -14.73 11.78
C GLY A 186 -8.11 -14.72 10.37
N GLY A 187 -8.27 -15.82 9.62
CA GLY A 187 -7.71 -15.97 8.26
C GLY A 187 -6.21 -16.31 8.21
N GLY A 188 -5.50 -16.15 9.32
CA GLY A 188 -4.06 -16.37 9.42
C GLY A 188 -3.25 -15.19 8.88
N LEU A 189 -1.92 -15.27 8.99
CA LEU A 189 -1.02 -14.20 8.58
C LEU A 189 -1.00 -14.03 7.06
N ARG A 190 -1.64 -12.98 6.56
CA ARG A 190 -1.62 -12.57 5.15
C ARG A 190 -0.34 -11.81 4.87
N THR A 191 0.32 -12.07 3.74
CA THR A 191 1.63 -11.47 3.41
C THR A 191 1.69 -11.04 1.94
N LEU A 192 2.06 -9.79 1.70
CA LEU A 192 2.38 -9.24 0.40
C LEU A 192 3.84 -8.78 0.39
N ASN A 193 4.65 -9.54 -0.34
CA ASN A 193 6.02 -9.15 -0.66
C ASN A 193 6.03 -8.17 -1.83
N ILE A 194 6.76 -7.08 -1.67
CA ILE A 194 6.82 -5.96 -2.60
C ILE A 194 8.29 -5.50 -2.76
N PRO A 195 8.78 -5.17 -3.96
CA PRO A 195 10.11 -4.59 -4.13
C PRO A 195 10.31 -3.32 -3.29
N ASN A 196 11.53 -3.07 -2.80
CA ASN A 196 11.85 -1.90 -2.00
C ASN A 196 11.97 -0.60 -2.84
N TRP A 197 10.85 -0.16 -3.40
CA TRP A 197 10.74 1.03 -4.25
C TRP A 197 11.25 2.30 -3.55
N GLU A 198 12.14 3.03 -4.22
CA GLU A 198 12.73 4.29 -3.75
C GLU A 198 11.66 5.36 -3.57
N GLY A 199 11.52 5.83 -2.33
CA GLY A 199 10.48 6.76 -1.94
C GLY A 199 10.55 8.08 -2.68
N THR A 200 11.71 8.53 -3.22
CA THR A 200 11.80 9.80 -3.98
C THR A 200 11.31 9.74 -5.43
N THR A 201 11.10 8.54 -5.97
CA THR A 201 10.59 8.33 -7.33
C THR A 201 9.30 7.52 -7.35
N SER A 202 8.93 6.93 -6.20
CA SER A 202 7.89 5.92 -6.11
C SER A 202 7.09 6.07 -4.81
N GLN A 203 5.85 5.59 -4.81
CA GLN A 203 5.02 5.39 -3.61
C GLN A 203 4.47 3.96 -3.63
N VAL A 204 4.39 3.29 -2.48
CA VAL A 204 3.78 1.96 -2.38
C VAL A 204 2.41 2.08 -1.74
N GLU A 205 1.40 1.45 -2.35
CA GLU A 205 0.09 1.26 -1.75
C GLU A 205 -0.23 -0.23 -1.66
N ILE A 206 -0.72 -0.64 -0.50
CA ILE A 206 -1.15 -2.00 -0.22
C ILE A 206 -2.63 -1.94 0.12
N PHE A 207 -3.47 -2.68 -0.59
CA PHE A 207 -4.86 -2.90 -0.19
C PHE A 207 -5.05 -4.33 0.29
N TRP A 208 -5.44 -4.48 1.54
CA TRP A 208 -5.92 -5.72 2.09
C TRP A 208 -7.39 -5.92 1.77
N ASN A 209 -7.81 -7.16 1.62
CA ASN A 209 -9.22 -7.50 1.66
C ASN A 209 -9.79 -7.14 3.04
N ASP A 210 -11.01 -6.61 3.04
CA ASP A 210 -11.80 -6.17 4.19
C ASP A 210 -12.62 -7.31 4.82
N PHE A 211 -12.36 -8.54 4.42
CA PHE A 211 -12.91 -9.75 5.01
C PHE A 211 -11.89 -10.88 4.95
N GLU A 212 -12.00 -11.83 5.88
CA GLU A 212 -11.22 -13.07 5.82
C GLU A 212 -11.91 -14.07 4.90
N SER A 213 -11.16 -14.65 3.96
CA SER A 213 -11.72 -15.72 3.14
C SER A 213 -12.10 -16.90 4.02
N LEU A 214 -13.40 -17.19 4.12
CA LEU A 214 -13.89 -18.39 4.81
C LEU A 214 -13.35 -19.63 4.09
N SER A 215 -12.48 -20.39 4.76
CA SER A 215 -12.19 -21.76 4.33
C SER A 215 -13.37 -22.63 4.76
N PHE A 216 -14.22 -23.00 3.79
CA PHE A 216 -15.23 -24.05 3.94
C PHE A 216 -14.63 -25.42 3.66
#